data_AF-A0AAW7ETY5-F1
#
_entry.id   AF-A0AAW7ETY5-F1
#
_cell.length_a   1.000
_cell.length_b   1.000
_cell.length_c   1.000
_cell.angle_alpha   90.00
_cell.angle_beta   90.00
_cell.angle_gamma   90.00
#
_symmetry.space_group_name_H-M   'P 1'
#
loop_
_entity.id
_entity.type
_entity.pdbx_description
1 polymer ?
#
loop_
_entity_poly.entity_id
_entity_poly.type
_entity_poly.pdbx_seq_one_letter_code
_entity_poly.pdbx_strand_id
1 'polypeptide(L)'
;MEIVEHLFIVCSPLQLRIVSKIKARYKHARFHIIYLKTKVELKSYIYETVNNEFSSGLVASMDYGFINMLKINRFLSHKTIHYVYMANISHLSVQYILKMLSDDVKIRTFDDGILSINSAGYLDKQIKLRKGPGRKLTRMWLGQHYNIRDIAKRSELHFSIVKHKSKSRNVDCDIVYIDVLSEEKQRLHTERSAPVYAGEINVFVGSKFKDILDVKNDSNLIALIHKIKTLAAHYPSLQYLRHPREYSQQVFGMTEITLNAISEDYICQLSSAYQRVNVFGFASTCQLNVMKLENVYITLLKTTLIRPDIRDSFALFSDSDKVRICDLDSMEP
;
A
#
# COMPACT_ATOMS: atom_id res chain seq x y z
N MET A 1 -4.00 -10.49 34.46
CA MET A 1 -3.90 -9.35 33.51
C MET A 1 -4.78 -9.69 32.34
N GLU A 2 -5.81 -8.89 32.06
CA GLU A 2 -6.73 -9.16 30.95
C GLU A 2 -5.99 -8.99 29.62
N ILE A 3 -6.03 -10.03 28.78
CA ILE A 3 -5.33 -10.01 27.50
C ILE A 3 -6.18 -9.22 26.51
N VAL A 4 -5.66 -8.08 26.05
CA VAL A 4 -6.34 -7.25 25.06
C VAL A 4 -6.18 -7.86 23.67
N GLU A 5 -7.30 -8.10 22.98
CA GLU A 5 -7.30 -8.63 21.61
C GLU A 5 -7.44 -7.51 20.56
N HIS A 6 -6.59 -7.59 19.55
CA HIS A 6 -6.50 -6.64 18.45
C HIS A 6 -6.78 -7.36 17.13
N LEU A 7 -7.53 -6.73 16.23
CA LEU A 7 -7.80 -7.22 14.88
C LEU A 7 -7.23 -6.28 13.82
N PHE A 8 -6.40 -6.81 12.92
CA PHE A 8 -5.93 -6.12 11.74
C PHE A 8 -6.71 -6.56 10.51
N ILE A 9 -7.20 -5.61 9.72
CA ILE A 9 -7.83 -5.87 8.41
C ILE A 9 -6.95 -5.24 7.34
N VAL A 10 -6.29 -6.09 6.55
CA VAL A 10 -5.31 -5.67 5.53
C VAL A 10 -5.67 -6.22 4.15
N CYS A 11 -5.19 -5.56 3.11
CA CYS A 11 -5.49 -5.82 1.71
C CYS A 11 -4.22 -5.86 0.84
N SER A 12 -3.07 -5.45 1.36
CA SER A 12 -1.82 -5.36 0.62
C SER A 12 -0.61 -5.77 1.45
N PRO A 13 0.52 -6.14 0.80
CA PRO A 13 1.75 -6.46 1.53
C PRO A 13 2.34 -5.26 2.29
N LEU A 14 2.22 -4.05 1.75
CA LEU A 14 2.66 -2.84 2.45
C LEU A 14 1.91 -2.66 3.77
N GLN A 15 0.59 -2.87 3.77
CA GLN A 15 -0.22 -2.80 4.98
C GLN A 15 0.19 -3.85 6.01
N LEU A 16 0.59 -5.05 5.56
CA LEU A 16 1.12 -6.10 6.44
C LEU A 16 2.39 -5.61 7.16
N ARG A 17 3.29 -4.95 6.45
CA ARG A 17 4.50 -4.35 7.04
C ARG A 17 4.16 -3.23 8.04
N ILE A 18 3.21 -2.36 7.72
CA ILE A 18 2.72 -1.31 8.65
C ILE A 18 2.17 -1.95 9.93
N VAL A 19 1.37 -3.00 9.80
CA VAL A 19 0.78 -3.73 10.93
C VAL A 19 1.85 -4.36 11.83
N SER A 20 2.91 -4.94 11.27
CA SER A 20 4.01 -5.47 12.08
C SER A 20 4.67 -4.38 12.95
N LYS A 21 4.79 -3.16 12.42
CA LYS A 21 5.28 -1.99 13.20
C LYS A 21 4.32 -1.55 14.28
N ILE A 22 3.02 -1.56 14.01
CA ILE A 22 1.99 -1.25 15.01
C ILE A 22 2.03 -2.29 16.13
N LYS A 23 2.06 -3.58 15.76
CA LYS A 23 2.10 -4.71 16.69
C LYS A 23 3.29 -4.60 17.65
N ALA A 24 4.47 -4.25 17.17
CA ALA A 24 5.69 -4.11 17.98
C ALA A 24 5.57 -3.06 19.11
N ARG A 25 4.58 -2.16 19.06
CA ARG A 25 4.36 -1.13 20.09
C ARG A 25 3.56 -1.63 21.30
N TYR A 26 2.87 -2.76 21.20
CA TYR A 26 2.03 -3.27 22.28
C TYR A 26 2.65 -4.53 22.87
N LYS A 27 3.05 -4.46 24.14
CA LYS A 27 3.50 -5.62 24.92
C LYS A 27 2.27 -6.36 25.45
N HIS A 28 2.35 -7.69 25.52
CA HIS A 28 1.31 -8.55 26.14
C HIS A 28 -0.11 -8.41 25.56
N ALA A 29 -0.21 -8.42 24.22
CA ALA A 29 -1.47 -8.37 23.49
C ALA A 29 -1.64 -9.58 22.57
N ARG A 30 -2.90 -9.95 22.26
CA ARG A 30 -3.22 -10.94 21.22
C ARG A 30 -3.58 -10.24 19.93
N PHE A 31 -3.03 -10.75 18.83
CA PHE A 31 -3.20 -10.11 17.53
C PHE A 31 -3.81 -11.10 16.54
N HIS A 32 -4.90 -10.69 15.93
CA HIS A 32 -5.60 -11.42 14.89
C HIS A 32 -5.51 -10.63 13.58
N ILE A 33 -5.47 -11.32 12.46
CA ILE A 33 -5.39 -10.67 11.15
C ILE A 33 -6.35 -11.29 10.15
N ILE A 34 -7.00 -10.44 9.36
CA ILE A 34 -7.74 -10.81 8.16
C ILE A 34 -7.04 -10.16 6.97
N TYR A 35 -6.46 -10.99 6.10
CA TYR A 35 -5.89 -10.55 4.83
C TYR A 35 -6.91 -10.74 3.72
N LEU A 36 -7.39 -9.64 3.15
CA LEU A 36 -8.34 -9.60 2.04
C LEU A 36 -7.62 -9.65 0.70
N LYS A 37 -7.59 -10.83 0.07
CA LYS A 37 -6.95 -11.03 -1.23
C LYS A 37 -7.87 -10.71 -2.40
N THR A 38 -7.29 -10.14 -3.46
CA THR A 38 -7.94 -10.06 -4.76
C THR A 38 -7.95 -11.43 -5.44
N LYS A 39 -8.40 -11.53 -6.69
CA LYS A 39 -8.29 -12.77 -7.49
C LYS A 39 -6.84 -13.16 -7.85
N VAL A 40 -5.85 -12.38 -7.42
CA VAL A 40 -4.43 -12.62 -7.68
C VAL A 40 -3.93 -13.55 -6.59
N GLU A 41 -3.14 -14.55 -6.98
CA GLU A 41 -2.51 -15.43 -6.02
C GLU A 41 -1.47 -14.66 -5.20
N LEU A 42 -1.45 -14.91 -3.90
CA LEU A 42 -0.55 -14.22 -3.00
C LEU A 42 0.83 -14.87 -3.04
N LYS A 43 1.88 -14.08 -2.84
CA LYS A 43 3.23 -14.59 -2.62
C LYS A 43 3.26 -15.42 -1.32
N SER A 44 4.10 -16.45 -1.28
CA SER A 44 4.16 -17.40 -0.15
C SER A 44 4.39 -16.73 1.19
N TYR A 45 5.29 -15.73 1.24
CA TYR A 45 5.61 -15.00 2.47
C TYR A 45 4.37 -14.36 3.12
N ILE A 46 3.34 -14.00 2.33
CA ILE A 46 2.12 -13.40 2.88
C ILE A 46 1.35 -14.43 3.70
N TYR A 47 1.26 -15.67 3.23
CA TYR A 47 0.63 -16.75 3.97
C TYR A 47 1.43 -17.10 5.23
N GLU A 48 2.76 -17.17 5.11
CA GLU A 48 3.66 -17.44 6.22
C GLU A 48 3.52 -16.38 7.32
N THR A 49 3.60 -15.08 6.97
CA THR A 49 3.42 -13.99 7.93
C THR A 49 2.03 -14.04 8.59
N VAL A 50 0.96 -14.22 7.81
CA VAL A 50 -0.42 -14.27 8.34
C VAL A 50 -0.60 -15.44 9.33
N ASN A 51 0.02 -16.58 9.08
CA ASN A 51 -0.14 -17.79 9.90
C ASN A 51 0.81 -17.82 11.11
N ASN A 52 2.03 -17.29 10.97
CA ASN A 52 3.09 -17.49 11.96
C ASN A 52 3.32 -16.27 12.85
N GLU A 53 3.02 -15.05 12.38
CA GLU A 53 3.29 -13.83 13.15
C GLU A 53 2.09 -13.33 13.98
N PHE A 54 0.92 -13.96 13.86
CA PHE A 54 -0.30 -13.55 14.55
C PHE A 54 -0.85 -14.69 15.41
N SER A 55 -1.58 -14.34 16.47
CA SER A 55 -2.27 -15.32 17.33
C SER A 55 -3.32 -16.12 16.54
N SER A 56 -3.90 -15.53 15.50
CA SER A 56 -4.61 -16.27 14.45
C SER A 56 -4.73 -15.43 13.17
N GLY A 57 -4.56 -16.06 12.01
CA GLY A 57 -4.72 -15.41 10.71
C GLY A 57 -5.85 -15.99 9.87
N LEU A 58 -6.45 -15.16 9.02
CA LEU A 58 -7.39 -15.58 7.98
C LEU A 58 -7.07 -14.89 6.66
N VAL A 59 -6.85 -15.69 5.61
CA VAL A 59 -6.90 -15.19 4.23
C VAL A 59 -8.32 -15.37 3.68
N ALA A 60 -8.93 -14.26 3.29
CA ALA A 60 -10.30 -14.20 2.78
C ALA A 60 -10.36 -13.42 1.46
N SER A 61 -11.43 -13.60 0.69
CA SER A 61 -11.62 -12.82 -0.53
C SER A 61 -11.94 -11.37 -0.16
N MET A 62 -11.43 -10.43 -0.96
CA MET A 62 -11.83 -9.03 -0.90
C MET A 62 -13.30 -8.84 -1.34
N ASP A 63 -13.97 -9.85 -1.90
CA ASP A 63 -15.40 -9.76 -2.23
C ASP A 63 -16.31 -9.97 -1.01
N TYR A 64 -17.36 -9.16 -0.88
CA TYR A 64 -18.34 -9.26 0.21
C TYR A 64 -19.50 -10.24 -0.09
N GLY A 65 -19.25 -11.29 -0.86
CA GLY A 65 -20.24 -12.34 -1.08
C GLY A 65 -20.58 -13.07 0.22
N PHE A 66 -21.84 -13.51 0.36
CA PHE A 66 -22.39 -14.07 1.61
C PHE A 66 -21.53 -15.20 2.21
N ILE A 67 -21.11 -16.18 1.41
CA ILE A 67 -20.27 -17.30 1.87
C ILE A 67 -18.94 -16.80 2.45
N ASN A 68 -18.32 -15.81 1.80
CA ASN A 68 -17.08 -15.22 2.28
C ASN A 68 -17.30 -14.45 3.60
N MET A 69 -18.39 -13.70 3.71
CA MET A 69 -18.75 -12.99 4.95
C MET A 69 -19.08 -13.96 6.09
N LEU A 70 -19.74 -15.08 5.81
CA LEU A 70 -19.99 -16.13 6.81
C LEU A 70 -18.68 -16.77 7.29
N LYS A 71 -17.73 -17.04 6.39
CA LYS A 71 -16.38 -17.53 6.74
C LYS A 71 -15.68 -16.56 7.68
N ILE A 72 -15.75 -15.26 7.41
CA ILE A 72 -15.13 -14.23 8.25
C ILE A 72 -15.84 -14.15 9.61
N ASN A 73 -17.17 -14.18 9.64
CA ASN A 73 -17.93 -14.15 10.89
C ASN A 73 -17.60 -15.35 11.81
N ARG A 74 -17.47 -16.55 11.24
CA ARG A 74 -17.02 -17.74 11.99
C ARG A 74 -15.60 -17.60 12.54
N PHE A 75 -14.72 -16.89 11.82
CA PHE A 75 -13.39 -16.59 12.34
C PHE A 75 -13.46 -15.61 13.52
N LEU A 76 -14.43 -14.69 13.54
CA LEU A 76 -14.59 -13.68 14.57
C LEU A 76 -15.39 -14.14 15.80
N SER A 77 -16.27 -15.15 15.67
CA SER A 77 -17.29 -15.51 16.67
C SER A 77 -16.79 -15.92 18.06
N HIS A 78 -15.50 -16.20 18.23
CA HIS A 78 -14.89 -16.62 19.49
C HIS A 78 -13.80 -15.65 19.97
N LYS A 79 -13.82 -14.41 19.48
CA LYS A 79 -12.81 -13.38 19.76
C LYS A 79 -13.47 -12.17 20.40
N THR A 80 -12.82 -11.61 21.41
CA THR A 80 -13.27 -10.40 22.11
C THR A 80 -12.40 -9.24 21.68
N ILE A 81 -12.67 -8.74 20.46
CA ILE A 81 -11.84 -7.73 19.81
C ILE A 81 -12.09 -6.36 20.45
N HIS A 82 -11.06 -5.80 21.08
CA HIS A 82 -11.11 -4.48 21.71
C HIS A 82 -10.72 -3.37 20.74
N TYR A 83 -9.75 -3.65 19.86
CA TYR A 83 -9.23 -2.70 18.89
C TYR A 83 -9.25 -3.29 17.49
N VAL A 84 -9.77 -2.53 16.54
CA VAL A 84 -9.74 -2.87 15.11
C VAL A 84 -8.92 -1.85 14.34
N TYR A 85 -8.03 -2.34 13.49
CA TYR A 85 -7.13 -1.54 12.68
C TYR A 85 -7.43 -1.76 11.20
N MET A 86 -7.62 -0.68 10.43
CA MET A 86 -7.94 -0.78 9.00
C MET A 86 -7.35 0.37 8.17
N ALA A 87 -6.83 0.05 6.99
CA ALA A 87 -6.35 1.06 6.04
C ALA A 87 -7.43 1.53 5.06
N ASN A 88 -8.19 0.60 4.49
CA ASN A 88 -9.11 0.91 3.40
C ASN A 88 -10.55 1.05 3.91
N ILE A 89 -10.82 2.14 4.64
CA ILE A 89 -12.16 2.44 5.18
C ILE A 89 -13.22 2.64 4.09
N SER A 90 -12.80 2.89 2.84
CA SER A 90 -13.68 2.98 1.67
C SER A 90 -14.14 1.63 1.11
N HIS A 91 -13.55 0.50 1.54
CA HIS A 91 -13.84 -0.80 0.98
C HIS A 91 -15.02 -1.49 1.69
N LEU A 92 -16.07 -1.87 0.94
CA LEU A 92 -17.28 -2.49 1.50
C LEU A 92 -17.01 -3.70 2.40
N SER A 93 -16.12 -4.60 1.98
CA SER A 93 -15.79 -5.76 2.80
C SER A 93 -15.19 -5.38 4.16
N VAL A 94 -14.37 -4.32 4.22
CA VAL A 94 -13.82 -3.81 5.48
C VAL A 94 -14.96 -3.27 6.36
N GLN A 95 -15.87 -2.50 5.77
CA GLN A 95 -17.04 -1.95 6.47
C GLN A 95 -17.97 -3.04 7.00
N TYR A 96 -18.20 -4.11 6.24
CA TYR A 96 -19.00 -5.24 6.69
C TYR A 96 -18.34 -6.05 7.79
N ILE A 97 -17.01 -6.23 7.74
CA ILE A 97 -16.27 -6.88 8.81
C ILE A 97 -16.36 -6.06 10.09
N LEU A 98 -16.23 -4.73 10.00
CA LEU A 98 -16.42 -3.83 11.15
C LEU A 98 -17.81 -3.98 11.79
N LYS A 99 -18.86 -4.22 10.99
CA LYS A 99 -20.22 -4.48 11.50
C LYS A 99 -20.39 -5.82 12.20
N MET A 100 -19.49 -6.78 11.99
CA MET A 100 -19.53 -8.07 12.68
C MET A 100 -18.87 -8.00 14.07
N LEU A 101 -18.19 -6.89 14.38
CA LEU A 101 -17.57 -6.65 15.68
C LEU A 101 -18.56 -6.00 16.63
N SER A 102 -18.22 -5.99 17.92
CA SER A 102 -19.02 -5.33 18.95
C SER A 102 -19.03 -3.81 18.75
N ASP A 103 -20.10 -3.15 19.20
CA ASP A 103 -20.29 -1.71 19.00
C ASP A 103 -19.27 -0.85 19.77
N ASP A 104 -18.73 -1.39 20.87
CA ASP A 104 -17.71 -0.79 21.74
C ASP A 104 -16.28 -0.92 21.20
N VAL A 105 -16.08 -1.59 20.05
CA VAL A 105 -14.75 -1.73 19.45
C VAL A 105 -14.14 -0.38 19.12
N LYS A 106 -12.88 -0.18 19.55
CA LYS A 106 -12.13 1.04 19.27
C LYS A 106 -11.50 0.96 17.88
N ILE A 107 -11.80 1.96 17.06
CA ILE A 107 -11.35 2.01 15.67
C ILE A 107 -10.04 2.77 15.57
N ARG A 108 -9.05 2.14 14.93
CA ARG A 108 -7.78 2.76 14.56
C ARG A 108 -7.58 2.62 13.06
N THR A 109 -7.02 3.63 12.42
CA THR A 109 -6.79 3.63 10.98
C THR A 109 -5.31 3.77 10.66
N PHE A 110 -4.91 3.42 9.45
CA PHE A 110 -3.55 3.62 8.98
C PHE A 110 -3.51 3.86 7.47
N ASP A 111 -2.41 4.39 6.95
CA ASP A 111 -2.30 4.69 5.52
C ASP A 111 -2.40 3.44 4.62
N ASP A 112 -3.22 3.52 3.56
CA ASP A 112 -3.29 2.51 2.49
C ASP A 112 -2.18 2.75 1.45
N GLY A 113 -1.92 4.02 1.14
CA GLY A 113 -0.90 4.46 0.22
C GLY A 113 -1.01 5.95 -0.08
N ILE A 114 -0.22 6.44 -1.05
CA ILE A 114 -0.09 7.88 -1.30
C ILE A 114 -1.43 8.60 -1.57
N LEU A 115 -2.39 7.92 -2.21
CA LEU A 115 -3.71 8.48 -2.50
C LEU A 115 -4.56 8.68 -1.23
N SER A 116 -4.41 7.86 -0.19
CA SER A 116 -5.14 8.11 1.07
C SER A 116 -4.68 9.38 1.77
N ILE A 117 -3.47 9.86 1.47
CA ILE A 117 -2.82 11.01 2.10
C ILE A 117 -3.18 12.31 1.37
N ASN A 118 -3.31 12.27 0.04
CA ASN A 118 -3.39 13.48 -0.78
C ASN A 118 -4.71 13.67 -1.53
N SER A 119 -5.59 12.65 -1.61
CA SER A 119 -6.85 12.79 -2.36
C SER A 119 -7.86 13.66 -1.61
N ALA A 120 -8.03 14.92 -2.04
CA ALA A 120 -9.19 15.72 -1.68
C ALA A 120 -10.47 14.96 -2.09
N GLY A 121 -11.42 14.81 -1.16
CA GLY A 121 -12.65 14.04 -1.41
C GLY A 121 -12.54 12.52 -1.21
N TYR A 122 -11.46 12.00 -0.62
CA TYR A 122 -11.39 10.59 -0.22
C TYR A 122 -12.59 10.17 0.65
N LEU A 123 -13.00 11.05 1.57
CA LEU A 123 -14.16 10.86 2.44
C LEU A 123 -15.51 10.88 1.69
N ASP A 124 -15.54 11.50 0.51
CA ASP A 124 -16.75 11.74 -0.28
C ASP A 124 -16.91 10.74 -1.42
N LYS A 125 -16.01 9.77 -1.47
CA LYS A 125 -15.99 8.73 -2.49
C LYS A 125 -17.28 7.91 -2.45
N GLN A 126 -18.07 8.02 -3.51
CA GLN A 126 -19.27 7.19 -3.67
C GLN A 126 -18.87 5.72 -3.89
N ILE A 127 -19.33 4.86 -2.99
CA ILE A 127 -19.07 3.43 -3.03
C ILE A 127 -20.06 2.76 -3.98
N LYS A 128 -19.57 2.29 -5.13
CA LYS A 128 -20.42 1.54 -6.08
C LYS A 128 -20.70 0.14 -5.56
N LEU A 129 -21.98 -0.16 -5.32
CA LEU A 129 -22.43 -1.49 -4.92
C LEU A 129 -22.29 -2.47 -6.10
N ARG A 130 -21.67 -3.62 -5.84
CA ARG A 130 -21.62 -4.71 -6.81
C ARG A 130 -22.93 -5.51 -6.79
N LYS A 131 -23.44 -5.80 -7.99
CA LYS A 131 -24.64 -6.64 -8.19
C LYS A 131 -24.32 -8.13 -7.95
N GLY A 132 -25.34 -8.92 -7.63
CA GLY A 132 -25.24 -10.37 -7.46
C GLY A 132 -26.01 -10.91 -6.24
N PRO A 133 -26.52 -12.15 -6.30
CA PRO A 133 -27.41 -12.72 -5.29
C PRO A 133 -26.74 -12.85 -3.92
N GLY A 134 -25.51 -13.41 -3.84
CA GLY A 134 -24.77 -13.50 -2.58
C GLY A 134 -24.42 -12.15 -1.95
N ARG A 135 -24.25 -11.11 -2.77
CA ARG A 135 -24.02 -9.73 -2.27
C ARG A 135 -25.32 -9.10 -1.76
N LYS A 136 -26.47 -9.43 -2.37
CA LYS A 136 -27.78 -9.02 -1.87
C LYS A 136 -28.08 -9.65 -0.52
N LEU A 137 -27.83 -10.95 -0.37
CA LEU A 137 -27.98 -11.67 0.90
C LEU A 137 -27.11 -11.05 2.01
N THR A 138 -25.85 -10.71 1.71
CA THR A 138 -24.98 -10.02 2.67
C THR A 138 -25.56 -8.69 3.14
N ARG A 139 -26.12 -7.89 2.23
CA ARG A 139 -26.79 -6.63 2.58
C ARG A 139 -28.05 -6.82 3.40
N MET A 140 -28.81 -7.89 3.13
CA MET A 140 -29.98 -8.22 3.94
C MET A 140 -29.59 -8.65 5.34
N TRP A 141 -28.49 -9.40 5.48
CA TRP A 141 -28.00 -9.88 6.77
C TRP A 141 -27.33 -8.80 7.62
N LEU A 142 -26.39 -8.05 7.05
CA LEU A 142 -25.58 -7.05 7.78
C LEU A 142 -26.16 -5.62 7.69
N GLY A 143 -27.22 -5.44 6.91
CA GLY A 143 -27.85 -4.14 6.66
C GLY A 143 -27.00 -3.21 5.79
N GLN A 144 -27.21 -1.90 5.99
CA GLN A 144 -26.50 -0.83 5.29
C GLN A 144 -25.02 -0.80 5.72
N HIS A 145 -24.10 -0.54 4.80
CA HIS A 145 -22.69 -0.40 5.15
C HIS A 145 -22.42 0.93 5.88
N TYR A 146 -21.29 1.03 6.59
CA TYR A 146 -20.88 2.28 7.22
C TYR A 146 -20.60 3.39 6.19
N ASN A 147 -20.76 4.64 6.62
CA ASN A 147 -20.21 5.78 5.88
C ASN A 147 -18.71 5.92 6.19
N ILE A 148 -17.92 6.28 5.18
CA ILE A 148 -16.48 6.56 5.32
C ILE A 148 -16.26 7.67 6.36
N ARG A 149 -17.10 8.71 6.32
CA ARG A 149 -17.05 9.83 7.27
C ARG A 149 -17.31 9.40 8.72
N ASP A 150 -18.21 8.44 8.94
CA ASP A 150 -18.53 7.94 10.29
C ASP A 150 -17.36 7.14 10.87
N ILE A 151 -16.71 6.31 10.05
CA ILE A 151 -15.51 5.57 10.46
C ILE A 151 -14.37 6.55 10.78
N ALA A 152 -14.16 7.57 9.94
CA ALA A 152 -13.13 8.58 10.16
C ALA A 152 -13.35 9.36 11.48
N LYS A 153 -14.61 9.71 11.81
CA LYS A 153 -14.97 10.39 13.08
C LYS A 153 -14.85 9.50 14.31
N ARG A 154 -15.15 8.20 14.19
CA ARG A 154 -15.02 7.23 15.29
C ARG A 154 -13.58 6.75 15.50
N SER A 155 -12.67 7.05 14.58
CA SER A 155 -11.27 6.63 14.70
C SER A 155 -10.62 7.39 15.84
N GLU A 156 -10.07 6.69 16.84
CA GLU A 156 -9.37 7.33 17.95
C GLU A 156 -7.91 7.69 17.60
N LEU A 157 -7.33 6.96 16.65
CA LEU A 157 -5.92 7.07 16.28
C LEU A 157 -5.71 6.72 14.81
N HIS A 158 -4.81 7.45 14.15
CA HIS A 158 -4.39 7.21 12.77
C HIS A 158 -2.87 7.02 12.67
N PHE A 159 -2.43 5.93 12.06
CA PHE A 159 -1.00 5.70 11.82
C PHE A 159 -0.60 6.12 10.41
N SER A 160 0.27 7.10 10.30
CA SER A 160 0.70 7.63 9.00
C SER A 160 2.15 7.27 8.66
N ILE A 161 2.40 7.03 7.38
CA ILE A 161 3.75 6.82 6.83
C ILE A 161 4.43 8.15 6.44
N VAL A 162 3.75 9.29 6.58
CA VAL A 162 4.27 10.63 6.28
C VAL A 162 4.35 11.45 7.58
N LYS A 163 5.45 12.19 7.78
CA LYS A 163 5.65 13.01 8.98
C LYS A 163 4.84 14.31 8.95
N HIS A 164 4.58 14.85 7.77
CA HIS A 164 3.91 16.14 7.62
C HIS A 164 2.41 16.00 7.80
N LYS A 165 1.81 16.95 8.52
CA LYS A 165 0.37 17.19 8.51
C LYS A 165 -0.01 17.55 7.07
N SER A 166 -0.46 16.58 6.28
CA SER A 166 -1.05 16.83 4.95
C SER A 166 -2.11 17.94 5.11
N LYS A 167 -2.08 18.93 4.21
CA LYS A 167 -3.03 20.06 4.24
C LYS A 167 -4.48 19.59 4.07
N SER A 168 -4.71 18.40 3.51
CA SER A 168 -6.00 17.72 3.40
C SER A 168 -6.07 16.57 4.41
N ARG A 169 -6.52 16.84 5.64
CA ARG A 169 -6.72 15.80 6.65
C ARG A 169 -7.95 14.97 6.30
N ASN A 170 -7.75 13.69 5.99
CA ASN A 170 -8.82 12.73 5.77
C ASN A 170 -9.29 12.04 7.08
N VAL A 171 -8.73 12.41 8.24
CA VAL A 171 -9.08 11.86 9.56
C VAL A 171 -9.04 12.97 10.61
N ASP A 172 -9.96 12.88 11.59
CA ASP A 172 -10.11 13.84 12.69
C ASP A 172 -9.69 13.20 14.03
N CYS A 173 -8.42 12.77 14.13
CA CYS A 173 -7.88 12.14 15.33
C CYS A 173 -6.35 12.28 15.44
N ASP A 174 -5.79 11.77 16.53
CA ASP A 174 -4.34 11.80 16.77
C ASP A 174 -3.58 10.99 15.71
N ILE A 175 -2.46 11.53 15.24
CA ILE A 175 -1.64 10.92 14.19
C ILE A 175 -0.32 10.44 14.77
N VAL A 176 -0.02 9.16 14.55
CA VAL A 176 1.26 8.55 14.96
C VAL A 176 2.05 8.16 13.72
N TYR A 177 3.24 8.74 13.57
CA TYR A 177 4.14 8.40 12.48
C TYR A 177 4.67 6.96 12.57
N ILE A 178 4.81 6.29 11.43
CA ILE A 178 5.44 4.98 11.27
C ILE A 178 6.51 5.07 10.18
N ASP A 179 7.76 4.74 10.54
CA ASP A 179 8.80 4.46 9.55
C ASP A 179 8.77 2.97 9.17
N VAL A 180 8.24 2.70 7.97
CA VAL A 180 8.13 1.36 7.38
C VAL A 180 9.51 0.70 7.24
N LEU A 181 10.58 1.47 7.03
CA LEU A 181 11.94 0.97 6.76
C LEU A 181 12.85 0.91 7.98
N SER A 182 12.34 1.26 9.17
CA SER A 182 13.15 1.35 10.40
C SER A 182 13.94 0.09 10.75
N GLU A 183 13.36 -1.10 10.58
CA GLU A 183 14.04 -2.39 10.90
C GLU A 183 15.08 -2.76 9.84
N GLU A 184 14.76 -2.59 8.55
CA GLU A 184 15.70 -2.93 7.48
C GLU A 184 16.93 -2.03 7.54
N LYS A 185 16.76 -0.73 7.85
CA LYS A 185 17.89 0.18 8.13
C LYS A 185 18.77 -0.35 9.26
N GLN A 186 18.18 -0.80 10.36
CA GLN A 186 18.92 -1.34 11.50
C GLN A 186 19.68 -2.62 11.15
N ARG A 187 19.03 -3.57 10.46
CA ARG A 187 19.66 -4.82 10.01
C ARG A 187 20.87 -4.55 9.13
N LEU A 188 20.73 -3.64 8.17
CA LEU A 188 21.82 -3.27 7.26
C LEU A 188 22.96 -2.55 7.98
N HIS A 189 22.69 -1.77 9.02
CA HIS A 189 23.75 -1.18 9.86
C HIS A 189 24.57 -2.25 10.60
N THR A 190 23.94 -3.31 11.10
CA THR A 190 24.62 -4.43 11.77
C THR A 190 25.37 -5.36 10.82
N GLU A 191 24.95 -5.45 9.56
CA GLU A 191 25.51 -6.39 8.55
C GLU A 191 26.52 -5.73 7.58
N ARG A 192 26.88 -4.45 7.79
CA ARG A 192 27.83 -3.69 6.96
C ARG A 192 29.27 -4.23 7.11
N SER A 193 29.54 -5.35 6.46
CA SER A 193 30.87 -5.96 6.33
C SER A 193 31.39 -5.93 4.90
N ALA A 194 30.53 -5.67 3.91
CA ALA A 194 30.90 -5.64 2.49
C ALA A 194 31.18 -4.20 2.01
N PRO A 195 32.17 -4.01 1.13
CA PRO A 195 32.45 -2.70 0.53
C PRO A 195 31.28 -2.25 -0.35
N VAL A 196 30.90 -0.97 -0.24
CA VAL A 196 29.91 -0.33 -1.10
C VAL A 196 30.48 -0.24 -2.52
N TYR A 197 29.75 -0.73 -3.52
CA TYR A 197 30.15 -0.59 -4.92
C TYR A 197 30.21 0.89 -5.31
N ALA A 198 31.36 1.29 -5.87
CA ALA A 198 31.52 2.60 -6.49
C ALA A 198 30.72 2.64 -7.80
N GLY A 199 29.46 3.09 -7.72
CA GLY A 199 28.56 3.14 -8.86
C GLY A 199 27.13 3.51 -8.49
N GLU A 200 26.34 3.77 -9.52
CA GLU A 200 24.91 4.00 -9.41
C GLU A 200 24.10 2.83 -9.97
N ILE A 201 22.87 2.68 -9.48
CA ILE A 201 21.91 1.73 -10.00
C ILE A 201 20.56 2.40 -10.25
N ASN A 202 19.92 2.04 -11.36
CA ASN A 202 18.65 2.59 -11.79
C ASN A 202 17.54 1.56 -11.62
N VAL A 203 16.45 1.95 -10.96
CA VAL A 203 15.32 1.09 -10.65
C VAL A 203 14.02 1.76 -11.06
N PHE A 204 13.21 1.09 -11.86
CA PHE A 204 11.86 1.49 -12.22
C PHE A 204 10.84 0.75 -11.34
N VAL A 205 10.09 1.50 -10.55
CA VAL A 205 8.97 0.97 -9.76
C VAL A 205 7.71 0.96 -10.62
N GLY A 206 7.26 -0.25 -10.95
CA GLY A 206 6.06 -0.49 -11.73
C GLY A 206 4.79 0.03 -11.05
N SER A 207 3.77 0.25 -11.87
CA SER A 207 2.43 0.60 -11.42
C SER A 207 1.40 -0.29 -12.10
N LYS A 208 0.15 -0.21 -11.65
CA LYS A 208 -0.98 -0.70 -12.43
C LYS A 208 -1.28 0.29 -13.54
N PHE A 209 -0.66 0.12 -14.70
CA PHE A 209 -0.64 1.17 -15.74
C PHE A 209 -2.05 1.59 -16.18
N LYS A 210 -2.98 0.64 -16.35
CA LYS A 210 -4.39 0.95 -16.68
C LYS A 210 -5.11 1.71 -15.57
N ASP A 211 -4.72 1.56 -14.32
CA ASP A 211 -5.35 2.26 -13.19
C ASP A 211 -4.86 3.69 -13.04
N ILE A 212 -3.63 4.01 -13.48
CA ILE A 212 -3.07 5.36 -13.38
C ILE A 212 -3.41 6.28 -14.56
N LEU A 213 -4.01 5.75 -15.63
CA LEU A 213 -4.48 6.55 -16.75
C LEU A 213 -5.63 7.47 -16.35
N ASP A 214 -5.60 8.69 -16.88
CA ASP A 214 -6.72 9.63 -16.81
C ASP A 214 -7.94 9.09 -17.55
N VAL A 215 -7.77 8.80 -18.84
CA VAL A 215 -8.76 8.10 -19.65
C VAL A 215 -8.33 6.64 -19.83
N LYS A 216 -9.09 5.72 -19.23
CA LYS A 216 -8.81 4.27 -19.21
C LYS A 216 -9.19 3.58 -20.52
N ASN A 217 -8.45 3.84 -21.59
CA ASN A 217 -8.58 3.18 -22.88
C ASN A 217 -7.25 2.53 -23.33
N ASP A 218 -7.31 1.65 -24.32
CA ASP A 218 -6.14 0.88 -24.75
C ASP A 218 -5.14 1.73 -25.56
N SER A 219 -5.60 2.74 -26.30
CA SER A 219 -4.72 3.66 -27.04
C SER A 219 -3.81 4.45 -26.10
N ASN A 220 -4.36 5.01 -25.02
CA ASN A 220 -3.60 5.72 -23.99
C ASN A 220 -2.67 4.79 -23.22
N LEU A 221 -3.08 3.53 -22.99
CA LEU A 221 -2.22 2.52 -22.39
C LEU A 221 -1.00 2.24 -23.29
N ILE A 222 -1.22 2.06 -24.60
CA ILE A 222 -0.15 1.85 -25.58
C ILE A 222 0.78 3.07 -25.63
N ALA A 223 0.24 4.29 -25.64
CA ALA A 223 1.02 5.51 -25.65
C ALA A 223 1.88 5.66 -24.38
N LEU A 224 1.32 5.34 -23.21
CA LEU A 224 2.05 5.33 -21.94
C LEU A 224 3.17 4.29 -21.96
N ILE A 225 2.89 3.09 -22.44
CA ILE A 225 3.88 2.02 -22.58
C ILE A 225 5.01 2.42 -23.53
N HIS A 226 4.70 3.10 -24.64
CA HIS A 226 5.72 3.61 -25.56
C HIS A 226 6.66 4.60 -24.88
N LYS A 227 6.12 5.58 -24.15
CA LYS A 227 6.91 6.53 -23.35
C LYS A 227 7.80 5.84 -22.32
N ILE A 228 7.30 4.79 -21.66
CA ILE A 228 8.09 3.99 -20.70
C ILE A 228 9.24 3.26 -21.41
N LYS A 229 9.03 2.75 -22.63
CA LYS A 229 10.08 2.12 -23.43
C LYS A 229 11.14 3.14 -23.89
N THR A 230 10.72 4.33 -24.31
CA THR A 230 11.65 5.43 -24.63
C THR A 230 12.51 5.79 -23.42
N LEU A 231 11.90 5.90 -22.24
CA LEU A 231 12.65 6.08 -20.99
C LEU A 231 13.65 4.93 -20.78
N ALA A 232 13.24 3.67 -20.92
CA ALA A 232 14.12 2.52 -20.74
C ALA A 232 15.33 2.54 -21.68
N ALA A 233 15.17 3.00 -22.92
CA ALA A 233 16.27 3.13 -23.88
C ALA A 233 17.34 4.14 -23.44
N HIS A 234 16.95 5.20 -22.73
CA HIS A 234 17.86 6.21 -22.18
C HIS A 234 18.65 5.75 -20.96
N TYR A 235 18.18 4.69 -20.27
CA TYR A 235 18.80 4.15 -19.07
C TYR A 235 19.15 2.66 -19.25
N PRO A 236 20.31 2.35 -19.87
CA PRO A 236 20.79 0.98 -19.97
C PRO A 236 20.83 0.31 -18.58
N SER A 237 20.45 -0.96 -18.51
CA SER A 237 20.41 -1.75 -17.26
C SER A 237 19.42 -1.27 -16.20
N LEU A 238 18.38 -0.51 -16.59
CA LEU A 238 17.27 -0.17 -15.71
C LEU A 238 16.57 -1.45 -15.20
N GLN A 239 16.55 -1.63 -13.89
CA GLN A 239 15.87 -2.76 -13.25
C GLN A 239 14.38 -2.49 -13.09
N TYR A 240 13.52 -3.43 -13.44
CA TYR A 240 12.08 -3.28 -13.34
C TYR A 240 11.52 -4.05 -12.14
N LEU A 241 10.89 -3.32 -11.22
CA LEU A 241 10.15 -3.89 -10.09
C LEU A 241 8.66 -3.87 -10.42
N ARG A 242 8.14 -5.01 -10.92
CA ARG A 242 6.72 -5.14 -11.29
C ARG A 242 5.80 -4.89 -10.09
N HIS A 243 4.73 -4.13 -10.30
CA HIS A 243 3.71 -3.94 -9.28
C HIS A 243 3.05 -5.30 -8.94
N PRO A 244 2.86 -5.66 -7.65
CA PRO A 244 2.36 -7.00 -7.23
C PRO A 244 0.98 -7.41 -7.75
N ARG A 245 0.25 -6.47 -8.36
CA ARG A 245 -1.09 -6.66 -8.90
C ARG A 245 -1.20 -6.26 -10.39
N GLU A 246 -0.06 -6.09 -11.07
CA GLU A 246 -0.01 -5.89 -12.52
C GLU A 246 -0.03 -7.27 -13.22
N TYR A 247 -0.84 -7.41 -14.27
CA TYR A 247 -1.07 -8.69 -14.94
C TYR A 247 -0.32 -8.81 -16.25
N SER A 248 0.10 -7.69 -16.84
CA SER A 248 0.90 -7.66 -18.04
C SER A 248 2.21 -8.42 -17.81
N GLN A 249 2.66 -9.20 -18.80
CA GLN A 249 3.98 -9.83 -18.84
C GLN A 249 5.05 -8.91 -19.45
N GLN A 250 4.68 -7.68 -19.83
CA GLN A 250 5.62 -6.74 -20.45
C GLN A 250 6.71 -6.31 -19.45
N VAL A 251 7.94 -6.26 -19.93
CA VAL A 251 9.14 -5.81 -19.19
C VAL A 251 9.76 -4.54 -19.78
N PHE A 252 9.15 -3.95 -20.81
CA PHE A 252 9.49 -2.62 -21.35
C PHE A 252 10.95 -2.41 -21.78
N GLY A 253 11.69 -3.48 -22.12
CA GLY A 253 13.13 -3.39 -22.43
C GLY A 253 14.02 -3.27 -21.18
N MET A 254 13.46 -3.48 -20.00
CA MET A 254 14.14 -3.45 -18.70
C MET A 254 14.42 -4.87 -18.19
N THR A 255 15.34 -5.00 -17.24
CA THR A 255 15.61 -6.27 -16.55
C THR A 255 14.64 -6.44 -15.38
N GLU A 256 13.66 -7.34 -15.50
CA GLU A 256 12.73 -7.61 -14.40
C GLU A 256 13.41 -8.33 -13.24
N ILE A 257 13.22 -7.80 -12.03
CA ILE A 257 13.66 -8.44 -10.79
C ILE A 257 12.46 -9.07 -10.10
N THR A 258 12.49 -10.40 -9.98
CA THR A 258 11.45 -11.14 -9.25
C THR A 258 11.76 -11.13 -7.76
N LEU A 259 10.90 -10.47 -6.99
CA LEU A 259 11.07 -10.31 -5.55
C LEU A 259 10.13 -11.25 -4.78
N ASN A 260 10.63 -11.88 -3.71
CA ASN A 260 9.79 -12.50 -2.68
C ASN A 260 9.56 -11.56 -1.48
N ALA A 261 9.48 -10.25 -1.73
CA ALA A 261 9.26 -9.21 -0.72
C ALA A 261 8.50 -8.01 -1.34
N ILE A 262 8.37 -6.92 -0.58
CA ILE A 262 7.95 -5.62 -1.12
C ILE A 262 9.13 -4.92 -1.80
N SER A 263 8.85 -4.03 -2.76
CA SER A 263 9.87 -3.31 -3.52
C SER A 263 10.76 -2.43 -2.63
N GLU A 264 10.20 -1.89 -1.55
CA GLU A 264 10.94 -1.07 -0.61
C GLU A 264 12.11 -1.82 0.05
N ASP A 265 11.94 -3.10 0.37
CA ASP A 265 12.99 -3.91 1.01
C ASP A 265 14.18 -4.10 0.05
N TYR A 266 13.89 -4.38 -1.22
CA TYR A 266 14.91 -4.52 -2.25
C TYR A 266 15.67 -3.22 -2.50
N ILE A 267 14.97 -2.08 -2.59
CA ILE A 267 15.60 -0.77 -2.75
C ILE A 267 16.44 -0.44 -1.51
N CYS A 268 16.01 -0.82 -0.31
CA CYS A 268 16.80 -0.68 0.92
C CYS A 268 18.11 -1.49 0.84
N GLN A 269 18.07 -2.73 0.34
CA GLN A 269 19.27 -3.54 0.10
C GLN A 269 20.20 -2.88 -0.93
N LEU A 270 19.66 -2.40 -2.06
CA LEU A 270 20.43 -1.67 -3.06
C LEU A 270 21.09 -0.41 -2.48
N SER A 271 20.40 0.29 -1.57
CA SER A 271 20.94 1.48 -0.90
C SER A 271 22.12 1.16 0.02
N SER A 272 22.30 -0.09 0.43
CA SER A 272 23.49 -0.52 1.16
C SER A 272 24.61 -1.02 0.25
N ALA A 273 24.27 -1.48 -0.96
CA ALA A 273 25.23 -2.01 -1.92
C ALA A 273 25.84 -0.93 -2.83
N TYR A 274 25.09 0.13 -3.17
CA TYR A 274 25.51 1.13 -4.15
C TYR A 274 25.69 2.51 -3.53
N GLN A 275 26.57 3.32 -4.10
CA GLN A 275 26.74 4.73 -3.70
C GLN A 275 25.51 5.58 -4.02
N ARG A 276 24.77 5.23 -5.07
CA ARG A 276 23.58 5.97 -5.51
C ARG A 276 22.54 5.04 -6.09
N VAL A 277 21.29 5.19 -5.65
CA VAL A 277 20.14 4.44 -6.19
C VAL A 277 19.14 5.43 -6.76
N ASN A 278 18.93 5.40 -8.07
CA ASN A 278 17.92 6.24 -8.75
C ASN A 278 16.63 5.44 -8.92
N VAL A 279 15.51 5.96 -8.41
CA VAL A 279 14.20 5.28 -8.40
C VAL A 279 13.18 6.05 -9.23
N PHE A 280 12.84 5.48 -10.38
CA PHE A 280 11.89 6.01 -11.36
C PHE A 280 10.48 5.48 -11.09
N GLY A 281 9.45 6.32 -11.29
CA GLY A 281 8.07 5.88 -11.16
C GLY A 281 7.06 7.02 -11.09
N PHE A 282 5.78 6.66 -11.12
CA PHE A 282 4.63 7.59 -11.14
C PHE A 282 4.14 7.92 -9.72
N ALA A 283 5.01 8.49 -8.88
CA ALA A 283 4.71 8.86 -7.48
C ALA A 283 4.11 7.71 -6.65
N SER A 284 4.76 6.54 -6.67
CA SER A 284 4.32 5.39 -5.88
C SER A 284 4.56 5.58 -4.38
N THR A 285 3.78 4.88 -3.54
CA THR A 285 4.06 4.82 -2.09
C THR A 285 5.45 4.25 -1.81
N CYS A 286 5.94 3.33 -2.65
CA CYS A 286 7.29 2.79 -2.56
C CYS A 286 8.33 3.92 -2.69
N GLN A 287 8.22 4.78 -3.71
CA GLN A 287 9.09 5.95 -3.88
C GLN A 287 9.07 6.86 -2.64
N LEU A 288 7.89 7.12 -2.08
CA LEU A 288 7.73 7.97 -0.88
C LEU A 288 8.37 7.37 0.37
N ASN A 289 8.39 6.03 0.50
CA ASN A 289 9.05 5.36 1.60
C ASN A 289 10.57 5.38 1.45
N VAL A 290 11.07 5.05 0.26
CA VAL A 290 12.51 4.89 0.01
C VAL A 290 13.26 6.20 -0.14
N MET A 291 12.59 7.32 -0.47
CA MET A 291 13.24 8.65 -0.51
C MET A 291 13.84 9.08 0.84
N LYS A 292 13.43 8.42 1.93
CA LYS A 292 13.94 8.64 3.29
C LYS A 292 15.34 8.05 3.50
N LEU A 293 15.86 7.30 2.53
CA LEU A 293 17.21 6.74 2.55
C LEU A 293 18.22 7.78 2.04
N GLU A 294 19.45 7.75 2.56
CA GLU A 294 20.42 8.83 2.34
C GLU A 294 20.86 8.96 0.88
N ASN A 295 21.13 7.84 0.23
CA ASN A 295 21.65 7.75 -1.13
C ASN A 295 20.60 7.34 -2.18
N VAL A 296 19.31 7.42 -1.83
CA VAL A 296 18.21 7.14 -2.76
C VAL A 296 17.68 8.45 -3.35
N TYR A 297 17.63 8.52 -4.67
CA TYR A 297 17.16 9.67 -5.44
C TYR A 297 15.92 9.27 -6.24
N ILE A 298 14.90 10.12 -6.23
CA ILE A 298 13.61 9.83 -6.84
C ILE A 298 13.48 10.60 -8.16
N THR A 299 13.11 9.90 -9.22
CA THR A 299 12.66 10.51 -10.48
C THR A 299 11.17 10.26 -10.65
N LEU A 300 10.38 11.33 -10.51
CA LEU A 300 8.94 11.30 -10.72
C LEU A 300 8.61 11.46 -12.20
N LEU A 301 7.87 10.51 -12.75
CA LEU A 301 7.52 10.47 -14.18
C LEU A 301 6.22 11.22 -14.42
N LYS A 302 6.30 12.35 -15.12
CA LYS A 302 5.16 13.19 -15.48
C LYS A 302 4.74 12.91 -16.91
N THR A 303 3.43 12.86 -17.14
CA THR A 303 2.81 12.87 -18.47
C THR A 303 1.36 13.34 -18.35
N THR A 304 0.82 13.89 -19.43
CA THR A 304 -0.60 14.21 -19.58
C THR A 304 -1.51 12.97 -19.58
N LEU A 305 -0.97 11.77 -19.81
CA LEU A 305 -1.75 10.52 -19.85
C LEU A 305 -2.22 10.02 -18.47
N ILE A 306 -1.57 10.44 -17.39
CA ILE A 306 -1.88 9.99 -16.03
C ILE A 306 -2.88 10.90 -15.33
N ARG A 307 -3.66 10.32 -14.40
CA ARG A 307 -4.69 11.03 -13.65
C ARG A 307 -4.13 12.27 -12.91
N PRO A 308 -4.92 13.36 -12.79
CA PRO A 308 -4.55 14.54 -12.01
C PRO A 308 -4.17 14.24 -10.56
N ASP A 309 -4.93 13.39 -9.86
CA ASP A 309 -4.68 13.05 -8.44
C ASP A 309 -3.31 12.42 -8.18
N ILE A 310 -2.77 11.69 -9.16
CA ILE A 310 -1.41 11.13 -9.11
C ILE A 310 -0.36 12.23 -9.29
N ARG A 311 -0.60 13.17 -10.22
CA ARG A 311 0.29 14.32 -10.42
C ARG A 311 0.29 15.24 -9.21
N ASP A 312 -0.86 15.47 -8.59
CA ASP A 312 -0.98 16.26 -7.37
C ASP A 312 -0.20 15.63 -6.22
N SER A 313 -0.04 14.29 -6.23
CA SER A 313 0.75 13.56 -5.24
C SER A 313 2.25 13.83 -5.32
N PHE A 314 2.74 14.50 -6.38
CA PHE A 314 4.13 14.92 -6.49
C PHE A 314 4.48 15.96 -5.40
N ALA A 315 3.50 16.72 -4.92
CA ALA A 315 3.67 17.65 -3.81
C ALA A 315 4.11 16.96 -2.50
N LEU A 316 3.87 15.65 -2.35
CA LEU A 316 4.37 14.89 -1.19
C LEU A 316 5.87 14.60 -1.24
N PHE A 317 6.53 14.91 -2.35
CA PHE A 317 7.97 14.73 -2.57
C PHE A 317 8.73 16.07 -2.58
N SER A 318 8.07 17.20 -2.31
CA SER A 318 8.61 18.55 -2.57
C SER A 318 9.81 18.97 -1.72
N ASP A 319 10.14 18.23 -0.65
CA ASP A 319 11.08 18.69 0.39
C ASP A 319 12.41 17.94 0.38
N SER A 320 12.94 17.55 -0.79
CA SER A 320 14.30 17.00 -0.83
C SER A 320 15.03 17.32 -2.13
N ASP A 321 16.30 17.71 -2.01
CA ASP A 321 17.29 17.83 -3.11
C ASP A 321 17.50 16.51 -3.90
N LYS A 322 16.82 15.44 -3.47
CA LYS A 322 16.88 14.09 -4.01
C LYS A 322 15.77 13.80 -5.01
N VAL A 323 14.82 14.71 -5.22
CA VAL A 323 13.66 14.50 -6.10
C VAL A 323 13.80 15.31 -7.37
N ARG A 324 13.59 14.67 -8.51
CA ARG A 324 13.53 15.29 -9.84
C ARG A 324 12.26 14.87 -10.56
N ILE A 325 11.78 15.71 -11.47
CA ILE A 325 10.64 15.40 -12.34
C ILE A 325 11.18 15.18 -13.75
N CYS A 326 10.81 14.05 -14.36
CA CYS A 326 11.08 13.74 -15.76
C CYS A 326 9.76 13.82 -16.52
N ASP A 327 9.67 14.76 -17.47
CA ASP A 327 8.50 14.92 -18.31
C ASP A 327 8.60 13.98 -19.52
N LEU A 328 7.79 12.93 -19.52
CA LEU A 328 7.73 11.94 -20.59
C LEU A 328 7.02 12.48 -21.84
N ASP A 329 6.41 13.66 -21.78
CA ASP A 329 5.83 14.32 -22.95
C ASP A 329 6.87 15.07 -23.78
N SER A 330 8.02 15.40 -23.19
CA SER A 330 9.13 16.09 -23.87
C SER A 330 10.31 15.17 -24.20
N MET A 331 10.24 13.87 -23.91
CA MET A 331 11.31 12.94 -24.28
C MET A 331 11.24 12.64 -25.78
N GLU A 332 12.32 12.93 -26.49
CA GLU A 332 12.52 12.47 -27.85
C GLU A 332 12.83 10.95 -27.86
N PRO A 333 12.43 10.20 -28.92
CA PRO A 333 12.63 8.76 -29.03
C PRO A 333 14.08 8.28 -28.92
#